data_AF-E1IET5-F1
#
_entry.id   AF-E1IET5-F1
#
_cell.length_a   1.000
_cell.length_b   1.000
_cell.length_c   1.000
_cell.angle_alpha   90.00
_cell.angle_beta   90.00
_cell.angle_gamma   90.00
#
_symmetry.space_group_name_H-M   'P 1'
#
loop_
_entity.id
_entity.type
_entity.pdbx_description
1 polymer ?
#
loop_
_entity_poly.entity_id
_entity_poly.type
_entity_poly.pdbx_seq_one_letter_code
_entity_poly.pdbx_strand_id
1 'polypeptide(L)' 'MMMNEPWALRFVICIDNTAYPVALERRKIYQVIPDEHAATHHLLRVIDESGEEYLYPSTYFIPVDFAPSIQEALLRAA' A
#
# COMPACT_ATOMS: atom_id res chain seq x y z
N MET A 1 22.15 0.99 4.81
CA MET A 1 21.71 1.25 3.43
C MET A 1 20.99 0.00 2.96
N MET A 2 19.69 -0.10 3.23
CA MET A 2 18.85 -1.14 2.66
C MET A 2 17.99 -0.44 1.61
N MET A 3 18.44 -0.49 0.36
CA MET A 3 17.57 -0.24 -0.77
C MET A 3 16.67 -1.46 -0.86
N ASN A 4 15.55 -1.45 -0.14
CA ASN A 4 14.48 -2.40 -0.42
C ASN A 4 14.09 -2.15 -1.87
N GLU A 5 14.27 -3.16 -2.69
CA GLU A 5 13.85 -3.14 -4.08
C GLU A 5 12.38 -2.69 -4.13
N PRO A 6 12.03 -1.66 -4.93
CA PRO A 6 10.72 -1.00 -4.86
C PRO A 6 9.55 -1.94 -5.20
N TRP A 7 9.84 -3.11 -5.74
CA TRP A 7 8.89 -4.15 -6.11
C TRP A 7 8.61 -5.18 -5.00
N ALA A 8 9.30 -5.11 -3.85
CA ALA A 8 9.09 -6.02 -2.70
C ALA A 8 8.22 -5.42 -1.58
N LEU A 9 7.68 -4.21 -1.77
CA LEU A 9 6.80 -3.57 -0.80
C LEU A 9 5.46 -4.32 -0.72
N ARG A 10 5.14 -4.85 0.46
CA ARG A 10 3.87 -5.55 0.71
C ARG A 10 2.80 -4.68 1.36
N PHE A 11 3.22 -3.71 2.17
CA PHE A 11 2.32 -2.87 2.94
C PHE A 11 2.75 -1.41 2.93
N VAL A 12 1.75 -0.55 2.99
CA VAL A 12 1.93 0.91 3.09
C VAL A 12 0.95 1.51 4.10
N ILE A 13 1.32 2.65 4.68
CA ILE A 13 0.43 3.46 5.52
C ILE A 13 0.01 4.69 4.73
N CYS A 14 -1.30 4.94 4.64
CA CYS A 14 -1.82 6.17 4.05
C CYS A 14 -1.52 7.37 4.95
N ILE A 15 -0.86 8.41 4.43
CA ILE A 15 -0.56 9.65 5.15
C ILE A 15 -1.38 10.84 4.67
N ASP A 16 -1.87 10.77 3.43
CA ASP A 16 -2.71 11.78 2.79
C ASP A 16 -3.87 11.10 2.04
N ASN A 17 -5.06 11.65 2.19
CA ASN A 17 -6.28 11.23 1.50
C ASN A 17 -7.08 12.44 0.98
N THR A 18 -6.48 13.63 0.90
CA THR A 18 -7.21 14.89 0.64
C THR A 18 -8.02 14.84 -0.65
N ALA A 19 -7.52 14.16 -1.68
CA ALA A 19 -8.24 13.98 -2.95
C ALA A 19 -9.24 12.81 -2.94
N TYR A 20 -9.12 11.87 -1.98
CA TYR A 20 -9.95 10.65 -1.89
C TYR A 20 -10.39 10.36 -0.44
N PRO A 21 -11.11 11.28 0.24
CA PRO A 21 -11.42 11.14 1.66
C PRO A 21 -12.40 9.99 1.97
N VAL A 22 -13.09 9.47 0.97
CA VAL A 22 -14.04 8.35 1.08
C VAL A 22 -13.37 7.01 0.79
N ALA A 23 -12.36 6.98 -0.09
CA ALA A 23 -11.70 5.73 -0.50
C ALA A 23 -10.42 5.43 0.29
N LEU A 24 -9.77 6.46 0.84
CA LEU A 24 -8.55 6.32 1.62
C LEU A 24 -8.77 6.83 3.05
N GLU A 25 -8.29 6.05 4.02
CA GLU A 25 -8.31 6.36 5.44
C GLU A 25 -6.88 6.64 5.93
N ARG A 26 -6.67 7.84 6.48
CA ARG A 26 -5.35 8.21 6.99
C ARG A 26 -4.95 7.31 8.16
N ARG A 27 -3.67 6.90 8.16
CA ARG A 27 -3.00 6.02 9.13
C ARG A 27 -3.43 4.55 9.05
N LYS A 28 -4.32 4.20 8.11
CA LYS A 28 -4.66 2.81 7.80
C LYS A 28 -3.54 2.16 7.00
N ILE A 29 -3.38 0.85 7.22
CA ILE A 29 -2.44 -0.01 6.49
C ILE A 29 -3.19 -0.57 5.27
N TYR A 30 -2.54 -0.49 4.11
CA TYR A 30 -3.03 -1.06 2.85
C TYR A 30 -2.03 -2.08 2.33
N GLN A 31 -2.53 -3.16 1.73
CA GLN A 31 -1.71 -4.11 1.00
C GLN A 31 -1.38 -3.56 -0.39
N VAL A 32 -0.15 -3.77 -0.85
CA VAL A 32 0.31 -3.37 -2.17
C VAL A 32 0.35 -4.56 -3.12
N ILE A 33 -0.10 -4.35 -4.35
CA ILE A 33 0.12 -5.27 -5.47
C ILE A 33 1.27 -4.72 -6.32
N PRO A 34 2.36 -5.49 -6.54
CA PRO A 34 3.42 -5.08 -7.44
C PRO A 34 2.88 -4.81 -8.85
N ASP A 35 3.13 -3.60 -9.35
CA ASP A 35 2.67 -3.15 -10.66
C ASP A 35 3.72 -2.22 -11.26
N GLU A 36 4.60 -2.78 -12.11
CA GLU A 36 5.68 -2.02 -12.75
C GLU A 36 5.14 -0.91 -13.64
N HIS A 37 4.00 -1.12 -14.30
CA HIS A 37 3.40 -0.11 -15.17
C HIS A 37 2.92 1.08 -14.36
N ALA A 38 2.15 0.85 -13.29
CA ALA A 38 1.74 1.91 -12.37
C ALA A 38 2.95 2.65 -11.76
N ALA A 39 4.00 1.92 -11.39
CA ALA A 39 5.20 2.50 -10.81
C ALA A 39 5.88 3.51 -11.74
N THR A 40 5.89 3.26 -13.07
CA THR A 40 6.41 4.24 -14.06
C THR A 40 5.63 5.55 -14.08
N HIS A 41 4.38 5.54 -13.61
CA HIS A 41 3.52 6.71 -13.50
C HIS A 41 3.45 7.28 -12.07
N HIS A 42 4.35 6.85 -11.17
CA HIS A 42 4.34 7.21 -9.74
C HIS A 42 3.04 6.83 -9.02
N LEU A 43 2.33 5.82 -9.54
CA LEU A 43 1.14 5.25 -8.94
C LEU A 43 1.48 3.98 -8.16
N LEU A 44 0.64 3.68 -7.19
CA LEU A 44 0.74 2.50 -6.34
C LEU A 44 -0.60 1.77 -6.34
N ARG A 45 -0.57 0.47 -6.66
CA ARG A 45 -1.76 -0.38 -6.65
C ARG A 45 -1.97 -0.94 -5.24
N VAL A 46 -3.08 -0.57 -4.61
CA VAL A 46 -3.44 -1.01 -3.25
C VAL A 46 -4.75 -1.78 -3.26
N ILE A 47 -4.92 -2.64 -2.26
CA ILE A 47 -6.18 -3.34 -1.97
C ILE A 47 -6.86 -2.65 -0.78
N ASP A 48 -8.15 -2.32 -0.91
CA ASP A 48 -8.95 -1.78 0.18
C ASP A 48 -9.65 -2.88 1.01
N GLU A 49 -10.50 -2.51 1.98
CA GLU A 49 -11.21 -3.48 2.82
C GLU A 49 -12.23 -4.38 2.10
N SER A 50 -12.62 -4.01 0.88
CA SER A 50 -13.55 -4.81 0.07
C SER A 50 -12.82 -5.88 -0.76
N GLY A 51 -11.48 -5.83 -0.80
CA GLY A 51 -10.66 -6.67 -1.67
C GLY A 51 -10.52 -6.12 -3.10
N GLU A 52 -11.03 -4.92 -3.36
CA GLU A 52 -10.90 -4.26 -4.64
C GLU A 52 -9.54 -3.57 -4.79
N GLU A 53 -9.01 -3.59 -6.01
CA GLU A 53 -7.72 -3.00 -6.35
C GLU A 53 -7.86 -1.60 -6.95
N TYR A 54 -7.11 -0.66 -6.40
CA TYR A 54 -7.14 0.75 -6.82
C TYR A 54 -5.74 1.32 -7.01
N LEU A 55 -5.61 2.30 -7.89
CA LEU A 55 -4.38 3.04 -8.16
C LEU A 55 -4.44 4.43 -7.55
N TYR A 56 -3.42 4.79 -6.77
CA TYR A 56 -3.29 6.10 -6.15
C TYR A 56 -1.87 6.66 -6.29
N PRO A 57 -1.68 7.98 -6.16
CA PRO A 57 -0.34 8.57 -6.10
C PRO A 57 0.48 7.93 -4.97
N SER A 58 1.68 7.45 -5.30
CA SER A 58 2.59 6.84 -4.33
C SER A 58 2.96 7.79 -3.18
N THR A 59 2.91 9.10 -3.41
CA THR A 59 3.15 10.15 -2.41
C THR A 59 2.13 10.18 -1.27
N TYR A 60 0.98 9.51 -1.42
CA TYR A 60 -0.03 9.40 -0.36
C TYR A 60 0.33 8.34 0.69
N PHE A 61 1.42 7.60 0.45
CA PHE A 61 1.75 6.41 1.20
C PHE A 61 3.19 6.43 1.69
N ILE A 62 3.40 5.81 2.84
CA ILE A 62 4.74 5.47 3.34
C ILE A 62 4.86 3.94 3.38
N PRO A 63 5.90 3.34 2.78
CA PRO A 63 6.15 1.92 2.89
C PRO A 63 6.46 1.51 4.34
N VAL A 64 5.91 0.37 4.74
CA VAL A 64 6.13 -0.20 6.07
C VAL A 64 6.39 -1.69 5.94
N ASP A 65 7.32 -2.18 6.76
CA ASP A 65 7.59 -3.61 6.90
C ASP A 65 7.17 -4.08 8.29
N PHE A 66 6.81 -5.35 8.41
CA PHE A 66 6.36 -5.96 9.64
C PHE A 66 7.05 -7.30 9.85
N ALA A 67 7.20 -7.70 11.11
CA ALA A 67 7.64 -9.06 11.44
C ALA A 67 6.74 -10.10 10.73
N PRO A 68 7.28 -11.26 10.31
CA PRO A 68 6.53 -12.26 9.53
C PRO A 68 5.19 -12.65 10.14
N SER A 69 5.11 -12.80 11.47
CA SER A 69 3.88 -13.14 12.17
C SER A 69 2.77 -12.09 12.02
N ILE A 70 3.14 -10.81 11.93
CA ILE A 70 2.19 -9.71 11.69
C ILE A 70 1.75 -9.72 10.22
N GLN A 71 2.67 -9.96 9.29
CA GLN A 71 2.33 -10.09 7.86
C GLN A 71 1.31 -11.21 7.65
N GLU A 72 1.52 -12.38 8.25
CA GLU A 72 0.57 -13.50 8.19
C GLU A 72 -0.79 -13.14 8.81
N ALA A 73 -0.81 -12.44 9.94
CA ALA A 73 -2.04 -12.01 10.58
C ALA A 73 -2.83 -11.02 9.71
N LEU A 74 -2.14 -10.07 9.08
CA LEU A 74 -2.75 -9.08 8.18
C LEU A 74 -3.31 -9.73 6.91
N LEU A 75 -2.58 -10.69 6.31
CA LEU A 75 -3.02 -11.38 5.09
C LEU A 75 -4.20 -12.35 5.31
N ARG A 76 -4.41 -12.83 6.54
CA ARG A 76 -5.55 -13.69 6.90
C ARG A 76 -6.83 -12.94 7.24
N ALA A 77 -6.74 -11.63 7.47
CA ALA A 77 -7.87 -10.81 7.88
C ALA A 77 -8.74 -10.33 6.68
N ALA A 78 -8.31 -10.63 5.45
CA ALA A 78 -9.03 -10.35 4.20
C ALA A 78 -9.96 -11.51 3.82
#